data_AF-A0A1I6YTF6-F1
#
_entry.id   AF-A0A1I6YTF6-F1
#
_cell.length_a   1.000
_cell.length_b   1.000
_cell.length_c   1.000
_cell.angle_alpha   90.00
_cell.angle_beta   90.00
_cell.angle_gamma   90.00
#
_symmetry.space_group_name_H-M   'P 1'
#
loop_
_entity.id
_entity.type
_entity.pdbx_description
1 polymer ?
#
loop_
_entity_poly.entity_id
_entity_poly.type
_entity_poly.pdbx_seq_one_letter_code
_entity_poly.pdbx_strand_id
1 'polypeptide(L)'
;MPVEPLFASLKELQLFLLAGAFVLARMTGFMLLMPLFSRVPLSGLLRNGVALALAVPVFPMIVTTLTNTDITTTMIVVYMLKEVVVGVTLGLAMGIPFWAAEAAGDILDLQRGSTMGTLIDPMMTHETSATGTFLAIIMVTIYLAAGGLELSLTGLYDSYGLWPIDQLMPVFSKDAAEIFLGLLNRILMMALTLVFPLIVAMLLSDIVLAFLARASPHLNVFALSLVVKTLVFSLIFVLYSAFLLFYMNRDLGFLNEAVRQIEALSCRGC
;
A
#
# COMPACT_ATOMS: atom_id res chain seq x y z
N MET A 1 4.52 -49.41 26.69
CA MET A 1 3.97 -48.04 26.73
C MET A 1 3.70 -47.64 25.30
N PRO A 2 2.46 -47.31 24.90
CA PRO A 2 2.17 -47.01 23.52
C PRO A 2 2.84 -45.68 23.19
N VAL A 3 3.81 -45.72 22.29
CA VAL A 3 4.51 -44.53 21.76
C VAL A 3 3.68 -43.83 20.67
N GLU A 4 2.62 -44.48 20.18
CA GLU A 4 1.66 -43.96 19.20
C GLU A 4 1.04 -42.58 19.55
N PRO A 5 0.56 -42.31 20.79
CA PRO A 5 0.04 -40.98 21.14
C PRO A 5 1.09 -39.88 21.09
N LEU A 6 2.37 -40.18 21.40
CA LEU A 6 3.45 -39.20 21.35
C LEU A 6 3.77 -38.78 19.90
N PHE A 7 3.80 -39.75 18.98
CA PHE A 7 4.03 -39.47 17.56
C PHE A 7 2.86 -38.72 16.91
N ALA A 8 1.62 -38.96 17.35
CA ALA A 8 0.45 -38.21 16.90
C ALA A 8 0.54 -36.72 17.31
N SER A 9 0.85 -36.44 18.58
CA SER A 9 1.01 -35.06 19.06
C SER A 9 2.17 -34.31 18.39
N LEU A 10 3.26 -35.00 18.07
CA LEU A 10 4.39 -34.42 17.32
C LEU A 10 4.00 -34.06 15.88
N LYS A 11 3.19 -34.90 15.22
CA LYS A 11 2.73 -34.64 13.85
C LYS A 11 1.77 -33.47 13.79
N GLU A 12 0.86 -33.35 14.76
CA GLU A 12 -0.01 -32.17 14.89
C GLU A 12 0.82 -30.90 15.10
N LEU A 13 1.78 -30.91 16.04
CA LEU A 13 2.64 -29.76 16.30
C LEU A 13 3.43 -29.33 15.05
N GLN A 14 3.97 -30.29 14.28
CA GLN A 14 4.65 -30.01 13.02
C GLN A 14 3.73 -29.32 12.00
N LEU A 15 2.46 -29.75 11.94
CA LEU A 15 1.48 -29.20 11.01
C LEU A 15 1.09 -27.76 11.38
N PHE A 16 0.91 -27.48 12.68
CA PHE A 16 0.69 -26.11 13.17
C PHE A 16 1.89 -25.20 12.91
N LEU A 17 3.12 -25.68 13.13
CA LEU A 17 4.34 -24.91 12.85
C LEU A 17 4.49 -24.61 11.36
N LEU A 18 4.21 -25.59 10.50
CA LEU A 18 4.27 -25.43 9.05
C LEU A 18 3.20 -24.45 8.53
N ALA A 19 1.97 -24.56 9.04
CA ALA A 19 0.89 -23.62 8.74
C ALA A 19 1.28 -22.19 9.12
N GLY A 20 1.82 -22.00 10.33
CA GLY A 20 2.29 -20.69 10.77
C GLY A 20 3.42 -20.14 9.90
N ALA A 21 4.35 -20.99 9.48
CA ALA A 21 5.45 -20.57 8.59
C ALA A 21 4.96 -20.08 7.23
N PHE A 22 3.99 -20.76 6.59
CA PHE A 22 3.44 -20.32 5.31
C PHE A 22 2.67 -19.01 5.42
N VAL A 23 1.83 -18.86 6.45
CA VAL A 23 1.05 -17.64 6.64
C VAL A 23 1.97 -16.45 6.95
N LEU A 24 3.00 -16.66 7.77
CA LEU A 24 4.02 -15.65 8.03
C LEU A 24 4.81 -15.31 6.77
N ALA A 25 5.14 -16.28 5.90
CA ALA A 25 5.84 -16.03 4.65
C ALA A 25 5.04 -15.06 3.73
N ARG A 26 3.74 -15.31 3.54
CA ARG A 26 2.88 -14.40 2.76
C ARG A 26 2.71 -13.04 3.44
N MET A 27 2.46 -13.02 4.75
CA MET A 27 2.24 -11.78 5.48
C MET A 27 3.50 -10.89 5.55
N THR A 28 4.67 -11.50 5.74
CA THR A 28 5.94 -10.76 5.77
C THR A 28 6.27 -10.17 4.41
N GLY A 29 6.03 -10.90 3.31
CA GLY A 29 6.14 -10.40 1.93
C GLY A 29 5.21 -9.21 1.68
N PHE A 30 3.96 -9.31 2.12
CA PHE A 30 2.97 -8.23 2.03
C PHE A 30 3.40 -6.98 2.81
N MET A 31 3.73 -7.14 4.09
CA MET A 31 4.20 -6.05 4.94
C MET A 31 5.52 -5.42 4.48
N LEU A 32 6.32 -6.13 3.67
CA LEU A 32 7.59 -5.61 3.18
C LEU A 32 7.38 -4.46 2.20
N LEU A 33 6.41 -4.62 1.31
CA LEU A 33 6.16 -3.64 0.25
C LEU A 33 5.04 -2.67 0.59
N MET A 34 4.06 -3.07 1.38
CA MET A 34 2.93 -2.22 1.79
C MET A 34 3.44 -1.01 2.60
N PRO A 35 3.35 0.23 2.06
CA PRO A 35 3.93 1.44 2.69
C PRO A 35 3.34 1.77 4.06
N LEU A 36 2.12 1.30 4.34
CA LEU A 36 1.50 1.37 5.66
C LEU A 36 2.37 0.72 6.74
N PHE A 37 3.00 -0.42 6.46
CA PHE A 37 3.82 -1.16 7.43
C PHE A 37 5.31 -0.86 7.30
N SER A 38 5.79 -0.44 6.13
CA SER A 38 7.20 -0.10 5.95
C SER A 38 7.58 1.29 6.46
N ARG A 39 6.64 2.25 6.47
CA ARG A 39 6.87 3.60 7.01
C ARG A 39 6.74 3.71 8.51
N VAL A 40 5.94 2.84 9.14
CA VAL A 40 5.95 2.69 10.59
C VAL A 40 7.18 1.85 10.93
N PRO A 41 8.14 2.34 11.76
CA PRO A 41 9.35 1.59 12.08
C PRO A 41 9.04 0.40 13.00
N LEU A 42 8.41 -0.64 12.45
CA LEU A 42 8.16 -1.91 13.11
C LEU A 42 9.41 -2.77 12.94
N SER A 43 10.25 -2.83 13.98
CA SER A 43 11.48 -3.63 13.93
C SER A 43 11.24 -5.08 14.36
N GLY A 44 11.86 -6.00 13.62
CA GLY A 44 12.03 -7.43 13.94
C GLY A 44 10.84 -8.09 14.62
N LEU A 45 10.95 -8.27 15.94
CA LEU A 45 9.98 -8.99 16.76
C LEU A 45 8.58 -8.38 16.69
N LEU A 46 8.46 -7.05 16.72
CA LEU A 46 7.16 -6.39 16.71
C LEU A 46 6.45 -6.59 15.38
N ARG A 47 7.18 -6.48 14.26
CA ARG A 47 6.64 -6.73 12.92
C ARG A 47 6.14 -8.17 12.79
N ASN A 48 6.93 -9.14 13.25
CA ASN A 48 6.54 -10.55 13.20
C ASN A 48 5.37 -10.84 14.15
N GLY A 49 5.29 -10.17 15.30
CA GLY A 49 4.17 -10.27 16.23
C GLY A 49 2.87 -9.74 15.62
N VAL A 50 2.91 -8.58 14.96
CA VAL A 50 1.74 -8.03 14.23
C VAL A 50 1.36 -8.93 13.06
N ALA A 51 2.34 -9.46 12.31
CA ALA A 51 2.08 -10.41 11.23
C ALA A 51 1.37 -11.67 11.75
N LEU A 52 1.82 -12.20 12.90
CA LEU A 52 1.19 -13.35 13.53
C LEU A 52 -0.23 -13.03 14.04
N ALA A 53 -0.43 -11.86 14.65
CA ALA A 53 -1.74 -11.42 15.14
C ALA A 53 -2.78 -11.29 14.00
N LEU A 54 -2.36 -10.72 12.87
CA LEU A 54 -3.19 -10.60 11.66
C LEU A 54 -3.37 -11.94 10.93
N ALA A 55 -2.49 -12.91 11.17
CA ALA A 55 -2.55 -14.25 10.58
C ALA A 55 -3.54 -15.20 11.29
N VAL A 56 -3.90 -14.93 12.56
CA VAL A 56 -4.73 -15.81 13.38
C VAL A 56 -6.05 -16.24 12.70
N PRO A 57 -6.82 -15.34 12.05
CA PRO A 57 -8.10 -15.73 11.44
C PRO A 57 -7.96 -16.78 10.32
N VAL A 58 -6.82 -16.79 9.62
CA VAL A 58 -6.58 -17.67 8.47
C VAL A 58 -6.03 -19.03 8.90
N PHE A 59 -5.43 -19.10 10.08
CA PHE A 59 -4.77 -20.31 10.61
C PHE A 59 -5.59 -21.61 10.48
N PRO A 60 -6.87 -21.69 10.89
CA PRO A 60 -7.65 -22.94 10.78
C PRO A 60 -7.92 -23.38 9.33
N MET A 61 -8.07 -22.43 8.41
CA MET A 61 -8.26 -22.71 6.98
C MET A 61 -7.00 -23.35 6.36
N ILE A 62 -5.83 -22.93 6.81
CA ILE A 62 -4.54 -23.45 6.31
C ILE A 62 -4.24 -24.84 6.86
N VAL A 63 -4.49 -25.05 8.17
CA VAL A 63 -4.32 -26.34 8.82
C VAL A 63 -5.16 -27.43 8.15
N THR A 64 -6.42 -27.13 7.82
CA THR A 64 -7.30 -28.08 7.11
C THR A 64 -6.81 -28.39 5.69
N THR A 65 -6.31 -27.40 4.96
CA THR A 65 -5.72 -27.59 3.61
C THR A 65 -4.46 -28.46 3.66
N LEU A 66 -3.56 -28.20 4.61
CA LEU A 66 -2.32 -28.97 4.81
C LEU A 66 -2.56 -30.40 5.28
N THR A 67 -3.62 -30.65 6.07
CA THR A 67 -3.96 -32.00 6.54
C THR A 67 -4.35 -32.93 5.39
N ASN A 68 -4.92 -32.37 4.31
CA ASN A 68 -5.36 -33.13 3.14
C ASN A 68 -4.28 -33.25 2.05
N THR A 69 -3.11 -32.62 2.23
CA THR A 69 -2.07 -32.51 1.20
C THR A 69 -0.75 -33.10 1.69
N ASP A 70 -0.28 -34.17 1.04
CA ASP A 70 1.05 -34.73 1.32
C ASP A 70 2.15 -33.87 0.65
N ILE A 71 2.66 -32.88 1.38
CA ILE A 71 3.76 -32.03 0.90
C ILE A 71 5.10 -32.72 1.20
N THR A 72 5.84 -33.07 0.15
CA THR A 72 7.23 -33.56 0.29
C THR A 72 8.14 -32.48 0.87
N THR A 73 9.09 -32.84 1.73
CA THR A 73 10.01 -31.90 2.41
C THR A 73 10.74 -30.95 1.44
N THR A 74 11.11 -31.41 0.25
CA THR A 74 11.76 -30.59 -0.80
C THR A 74 10.83 -29.51 -1.37
N MET A 75 9.52 -29.77 -1.42
CA MET A 75 8.54 -28.82 -1.96
C MET A 75 8.17 -27.73 -0.96
N ILE A 76 8.40 -27.93 0.35
CA ILE A 76 8.11 -26.93 1.39
C ILE A 76 8.84 -25.61 1.09
N VAL A 77 10.12 -25.67 0.70
CA VAL A 77 10.91 -24.47 0.39
C VAL A 77 10.35 -23.73 -0.81
N VAL A 78 9.92 -24.47 -1.84
CA VAL A 78 9.32 -23.88 -3.05
C VAL A 78 7.99 -23.21 -2.71
N TYR A 79 7.14 -23.86 -1.91
CA TYR A 79 5.89 -23.26 -1.44
C TYR A 79 6.14 -22.04 -0.56
N MET A 80 7.14 -22.05 0.34
CA MET A 80 7.47 -20.86 1.13
C MET A 80 7.88 -19.68 0.26
N LEU A 81 8.74 -19.91 -0.74
CA LEU A 81 9.17 -18.86 -1.65
C LEU A 81 7.99 -18.32 -2.47
N LYS A 82 7.09 -19.21 -2.92
CA LYS A 82 5.83 -18.83 -3.57
C LYS A 82 4.98 -17.93 -2.66
N GLU A 83 4.78 -18.29 -1.40
CA GLU A 83 4.00 -17.50 -0.45
C GLU A 83 4.60 -16.08 -0.28
N VAL A 84 5.92 -15.96 -0.18
CA VAL A 84 6.60 -14.65 -0.16
C VAL A 84 6.31 -13.86 -1.42
N VAL A 85 6.44 -14.47 -2.61
CA VAL A 85 6.17 -13.81 -3.89
C VAL A 85 4.72 -13.32 -3.96
N VAL A 86 3.74 -14.14 -3.57
CA VAL A 86 2.33 -13.75 -3.52
C VAL A 86 2.15 -12.54 -2.59
N GLY A 87 2.71 -12.61 -1.37
CA GLY A 87 2.69 -11.51 -0.43
C GLY A 87 3.27 -10.21 -1.02
N VAL A 88 4.45 -10.30 -1.64
CA VAL A 88 5.13 -9.19 -2.29
C VAL A 88 4.27 -8.59 -3.41
N THR A 89 3.64 -9.41 -4.25
CA THR A 89 2.78 -8.90 -5.33
C THR A 89 1.55 -8.15 -4.81
N LEU A 90 0.93 -8.64 -3.75
CA LEU A 90 -0.20 -7.96 -3.09
C LEU A 90 0.26 -6.65 -2.44
N GLY A 91 1.40 -6.68 -1.74
CA GLY A 91 1.98 -5.51 -1.11
C GLY A 91 2.38 -4.44 -2.14
N LEU A 92 2.89 -4.86 -3.30
CA LEU A 92 3.18 -3.97 -4.42
C LEU A 92 1.90 -3.32 -4.94
N ALA A 93 0.88 -4.12 -5.28
CA ALA A 93 -0.37 -3.64 -5.85
C ALA A 93 -1.08 -2.64 -4.93
N MET A 94 -1.12 -2.94 -3.63
CA MET A 94 -1.70 -2.05 -2.62
C MET A 94 -0.79 -0.86 -2.28
N GLY A 95 0.52 -0.96 -2.56
CA GLY A 95 1.51 0.08 -2.32
C GLY A 95 1.50 1.22 -3.35
N ILE A 96 1.00 0.97 -4.56
CA ILE A 96 1.01 1.92 -5.69
C ILE A 96 0.53 3.33 -5.33
N PRO A 97 -0.60 3.54 -4.61
CA PRO A 97 -1.10 4.89 -4.36
C PRO A 97 -0.19 5.72 -3.46
N PHE A 98 0.48 5.08 -2.50
CA PHE A 98 1.38 5.76 -1.60
C PHE A 98 2.64 6.21 -2.33
N TRP A 99 3.23 5.32 -3.15
CA TRP A 99 4.38 5.67 -3.99
C TRP A 99 4.03 6.69 -5.06
N ALA A 100 2.82 6.66 -5.61
CA ALA A 100 2.35 7.68 -6.54
C ALA A 100 2.22 9.05 -5.88
N ALA A 101 1.67 9.12 -4.65
CA ALA A 101 1.58 10.36 -3.89
C ALA A 101 2.96 10.90 -3.48
N GLU A 102 3.87 10.02 -3.08
CA GLU A 102 5.27 10.35 -2.81
C GLU A 102 5.97 10.91 -4.05
N ALA A 103 5.94 10.16 -5.16
CA ALA A 103 6.56 10.56 -6.42
C ALA A 103 5.98 11.87 -6.95
N ALA A 104 4.68 12.11 -6.74
CA ALA A 104 4.08 13.40 -7.07
C ALA A 104 4.72 14.55 -6.28
N GLY A 105 4.89 14.38 -4.97
CA GLY A 105 5.55 15.40 -4.15
C GLY A 105 7.02 15.59 -4.51
N ASP A 106 7.72 14.51 -4.85
CA ASP A 106 9.11 14.56 -5.35
C ASP A 106 9.20 15.37 -6.64
N ILE A 107 8.28 15.13 -7.59
CA ILE A 107 8.20 15.88 -8.85
C ILE A 107 7.90 17.36 -8.58
N LEU A 108 7.01 17.68 -7.65
CA LEU A 108 6.68 19.06 -7.31
C LEU A 108 7.87 19.79 -6.68
N ASP A 109 8.60 19.12 -5.79
CA ASP A 109 9.82 19.65 -5.17
C ASP A 109 10.93 19.88 -6.21
N LEU A 110 11.03 18.98 -7.20
CA LEU A 110 11.94 19.13 -8.32
C LEU A 110 11.54 20.31 -9.23
N GLN A 111 10.24 20.42 -9.55
CA GLN A 111 9.71 21.47 -10.43
C GLN A 111 9.84 22.87 -9.85
N ARG A 112 9.66 23.03 -8.54
CA ARG A 112 9.88 24.29 -7.83
C ARG A 112 11.35 24.56 -7.52
N GLY A 113 12.24 23.59 -7.78
CA GLY A 113 13.68 23.69 -7.61
C GLY A 113 14.17 23.55 -6.16
N SER A 114 13.34 23.09 -5.22
CA SER A 114 13.75 22.92 -3.81
C SER A 114 14.75 21.77 -3.63
N THR A 115 14.75 20.79 -4.53
CA THR A 115 15.66 19.63 -4.53
C THR A 115 16.68 19.67 -5.68
N MET A 116 16.89 20.84 -6.33
CA MET A 116 17.87 21.00 -7.41
C MET A 116 19.31 20.70 -6.98
N GLY A 117 19.63 20.84 -5.68
CA GLY A 117 20.94 20.48 -5.13
C GLY A 117 21.32 19.02 -5.40
N THR A 118 20.35 18.10 -5.34
CA THR A 118 20.55 16.66 -5.60
C THR A 118 20.84 16.35 -7.07
N LEU A 119 20.41 17.21 -8.01
CA LEU A 119 20.78 17.08 -9.43
C LEU A 119 22.20 17.55 -9.71
N ILE A 120 22.69 18.51 -8.94
CA ILE A 120 24.03 19.10 -9.12
C ILE A 120 25.10 18.20 -8.48
N ASP A 121 24.82 17.66 -7.29
CA ASP A 121 25.69 16.70 -6.62
C ASP A 121 24.86 15.59 -5.96
N PRO A 122 24.69 14.43 -6.62
CA PRO A 122 23.97 13.30 -6.04
C PRO A 122 24.76 12.58 -4.94
N MET A 123 26.06 12.87 -4.78
CA MET A 123 26.92 12.27 -3.75
C MET A 123 26.90 13.07 -2.44
N MET A 124 26.64 14.38 -2.52
CA MET A 124 26.43 15.23 -1.35
C MET A 124 24.94 15.39 -1.06
N THR A 125 24.48 14.67 -0.03
CA THR A 125 23.15 14.76 0.59
C THR A 125 21.97 14.25 -0.26
N HIS A 126 21.41 13.11 0.15
CA HIS A 126 20.05 12.73 -0.23
C HIS A 126 19.07 13.72 0.41
N GLU A 127 18.78 14.83 -0.28
CA GLU A 127 17.66 15.69 0.09
C GLU A 127 16.37 14.93 -0.16
N THR A 128 15.82 14.31 0.89
CA THR A 128 14.49 13.72 0.86
C THR A 128 13.46 14.82 0.62
N SER A 129 12.58 14.62 -0.36
CA SER A 129 11.48 15.55 -0.63
C SER A 129 10.59 15.70 0.60
N ALA A 130 10.49 16.92 1.11
CA ALA A 130 9.57 17.25 2.19
C ALA A 130 8.13 17.10 1.72
N THR A 131 7.83 17.52 0.48
CA THR A 131 6.47 17.42 -0.09
C THR A 131 6.09 15.97 -0.37
N GLY A 132 7.00 15.17 -0.94
CA GLY A 132 6.79 13.73 -1.18
C GLY A 132 6.50 12.97 0.10
N THR A 133 7.32 13.19 1.13
CA THR A 133 7.09 12.58 2.46
C THR A 133 5.74 12.99 3.06
N PHE A 134 5.39 14.27 2.95
CA PHE A 134 4.13 14.78 3.50
C PHE A 134 2.90 14.24 2.76
N LEU A 135 2.91 14.21 1.43
CA LEU A 135 1.83 13.64 0.62
C LEU A 135 1.67 12.14 0.88
N ALA A 136 2.77 11.41 1.07
CA ALA A 136 2.70 10.00 1.44
C ALA A 136 2.07 9.77 2.82
N ILE A 137 2.39 10.60 3.82
CA ILE A 137 1.75 10.53 5.15
C ILE A 137 0.25 10.84 5.05
N ILE A 138 -0.13 11.88 4.31
CA ILE A 138 -1.54 12.18 4.05
C ILE A 138 -2.24 10.99 3.39
N MET A 139 -1.59 10.36 2.42
CA MET A 139 -2.16 9.21 1.73
C MET A 139 -2.38 8.03 2.69
N VAL A 140 -1.45 7.78 3.61
CA VAL A 140 -1.62 6.81 4.70
C VAL A 140 -2.82 7.16 5.58
N THR A 141 -2.95 8.43 5.98
CA THR A 141 -4.08 8.87 6.80
C THR A 141 -5.42 8.69 6.08
N ILE A 142 -5.53 9.12 4.83
CA ILE A 142 -6.76 8.98 4.03
C ILE A 142 -7.08 7.51 3.78
N TYR A 143 -6.08 6.69 3.45
CA TYR A 143 -6.26 5.27 3.22
C TYR A 143 -6.80 4.57 4.47
N LEU A 144 -6.22 4.84 5.65
CA LEU A 144 -6.71 4.29 6.91
C LEU A 144 -8.11 4.82 7.27
N ALA A 145 -8.33 6.13 7.09
CA ALA A 145 -9.61 6.77 7.34
C ALA A 145 -10.72 6.21 6.45
N ALA A 146 -10.41 5.82 5.21
CA ALA A 146 -11.35 5.19 4.27
C ALA A 146 -11.53 3.67 4.50
N GLY A 147 -10.98 3.10 5.57
CA GLY A 147 -11.10 1.67 5.87
C GLY A 147 -10.14 0.81 5.05
N GLY A 148 -9.09 1.40 4.47
CA GLY A 148 -8.13 0.71 3.62
C GLY A 148 -7.38 -0.44 4.31
N LEU A 149 -7.26 -0.44 5.65
CA LEU A 149 -6.71 -1.60 6.38
C LEU A 149 -7.61 -2.84 6.20
N GLU A 150 -8.92 -2.68 6.30
CA GLU A 150 -9.88 -3.77 6.07
C GLU A 150 -9.83 -4.27 4.63
N LEU A 151 -9.78 -3.35 3.66
CA LEU A 151 -9.58 -3.68 2.24
C LEU A 151 -8.29 -4.49 2.03
N SER A 152 -7.22 -4.11 2.72
CA SER A 152 -5.92 -4.75 2.60
C SER A 152 -5.92 -6.17 3.15
N LEU A 153 -6.52 -6.35 4.34
CA LEU A 153 -6.63 -7.65 4.98
C LEU A 153 -7.59 -8.58 4.23
N THR A 154 -8.72 -8.04 3.75
CA THR A 154 -9.67 -8.81 2.93
C THR A 154 -9.00 -9.30 1.65
N GLY A 155 -8.28 -8.44 0.93
CA GLY A 155 -7.52 -8.85 -0.26
C GLY A 155 -6.42 -9.88 0.04
N LEU A 156 -5.77 -9.80 1.21
CA LEU A 156 -4.82 -10.81 1.65
C LEU A 156 -5.51 -12.15 1.96
N TYR A 157 -6.68 -12.14 2.61
CA TYR A 157 -7.41 -13.37 2.94
C TYR A 157 -7.99 -14.02 1.68
N ASP A 158 -8.58 -13.23 0.79
CA ASP A 158 -9.10 -13.70 -0.51
C ASP A 158 -7.99 -14.29 -1.39
N SER A 159 -6.74 -13.83 -1.22
CA SER A 159 -5.59 -14.40 -1.94
C SER A 159 -5.36 -15.89 -1.63
N TYR A 160 -5.80 -16.41 -0.48
CA TYR A 160 -5.72 -17.84 -0.17
C TYR A 160 -6.75 -18.66 -0.95
N GLY A 161 -7.86 -18.05 -1.36
CA GLY A 161 -8.80 -18.66 -2.29
C GLY A 161 -8.29 -18.65 -3.73
N LEU A 162 -7.60 -17.57 -4.14
CA LEU A 162 -7.06 -17.42 -5.50
C LEU A 162 -5.81 -18.27 -5.75
N TRP A 163 -4.86 -18.23 -4.80
CA TRP A 163 -3.62 -18.96 -4.87
C TRP A 163 -3.45 -19.78 -3.59
N PRO A 164 -4.10 -20.96 -3.52
CA PRO A 164 -4.00 -21.86 -2.37
C PRO A 164 -2.56 -22.27 -2.08
N ILE A 165 -2.29 -22.68 -0.84
CA ILE A 165 -0.93 -23.05 -0.40
C ILE A 165 -0.42 -24.29 -1.15
N ASP A 166 -1.30 -25.26 -1.37
CA ASP A 166 -1.06 -26.56 -1.99
C ASP A 166 -0.81 -26.49 -3.51
N GLN A 167 -1.03 -25.32 -4.14
CA GLN A 167 -0.89 -25.15 -5.59
C GLN A 167 0.26 -24.19 -5.94
N LEU A 168 1.10 -24.61 -6.89
CA LEU A 168 2.21 -23.80 -7.41
C LEU A 168 1.78 -22.74 -8.42
N MET A 169 0.66 -22.95 -9.11
CA MET A 169 0.10 -21.98 -10.07
C MET A 169 -1.19 -21.39 -9.51
N PRO A 170 -1.48 -20.10 -9.80
CA PRO A 170 -2.74 -19.50 -9.39
C PRO A 170 -3.89 -20.14 -10.16
N VAL A 171 -5.06 -20.19 -9.53
CA VAL A 171 -6.29 -20.59 -10.21
C VAL A 171 -6.69 -19.42 -11.12
N PHE A 172 -6.26 -19.44 -12.38
CA PHE A 172 -6.70 -18.46 -13.39
C PHE A 172 -8.18 -18.68 -13.74
N SER A 173 -9.08 -18.26 -12.85
CA SER A 173 -10.49 -18.06 -13.20
C SER A 173 -10.70 -16.64 -13.71
N LYS A 174 -11.72 -16.42 -14.55
CA LYS A 174 -12.05 -15.06 -15.03
C LYS A 174 -12.38 -14.13 -13.86
N ASP A 175 -13.07 -14.66 -12.85
CA ASP A 175 -13.50 -13.92 -11.66
C ASP A 175 -12.31 -13.39 -10.86
N ALA A 176 -11.24 -14.18 -10.77
CA ALA A 176 -10.00 -13.78 -10.12
C ALA A 176 -9.31 -12.59 -10.78
N ALA A 177 -9.25 -12.60 -12.12
CA ALA A 177 -8.66 -11.52 -12.89
C ALA A 177 -9.50 -10.24 -12.75
N GLU A 178 -10.82 -10.36 -12.74
CA GLU A 178 -11.73 -9.22 -12.55
C GLU A 178 -11.57 -8.57 -11.17
N ILE A 179 -11.44 -9.38 -10.11
CA ILE A 179 -11.20 -8.85 -8.75
C ILE A 179 -9.86 -8.11 -8.68
N PHE A 180 -8.78 -8.71 -9.17
CA PHE A 180 -7.45 -8.08 -9.16
C PHE A 180 -7.41 -6.78 -9.99
N LEU A 181 -7.97 -6.80 -11.20
CA LEU A 181 -8.02 -5.63 -12.08
C LEU A 181 -8.95 -4.54 -11.51
N GLY A 182 -10.06 -4.91 -10.89
CA GLY A 182 -10.98 -3.99 -10.23
C GLY A 182 -10.33 -3.25 -9.06
N LEU A 183 -9.56 -3.97 -8.23
CA LEU A 183 -8.77 -3.39 -7.13
C LEU A 183 -7.71 -2.43 -7.67
N LEU A 184 -6.91 -2.87 -8.65
CA LEU A 184 -5.88 -2.05 -9.29
C LEU A 184 -6.46 -0.77 -9.88
N ASN A 185 -7.61 -0.87 -10.56
CA ASN A 185 -8.28 0.27 -11.18
C ASN A 185 -8.75 1.30 -10.14
N ARG A 186 -9.38 0.86 -9.03
CA ARG A 186 -9.80 1.77 -7.94
C ARG A 186 -8.61 2.48 -7.29
N ILE A 187 -7.56 1.72 -6.98
CA ILE A 187 -6.29 2.18 -6.39
C ILE A 187 -5.63 3.23 -7.29
N LEU A 188 -5.55 2.96 -8.59
CA LEU A 188 -4.95 3.85 -9.58
C LEU A 188 -5.77 5.12 -9.80
N MET A 189 -7.11 5.01 -9.87
CA MET A 189 -8.00 6.18 -9.95
C MET A 189 -7.86 7.10 -8.73
N MET A 190 -7.81 6.54 -7.52
CA MET A 190 -7.60 7.33 -6.29
C MET A 190 -6.26 8.06 -6.33
N ALA A 191 -5.19 7.36 -6.70
CA ALA A 191 -3.85 7.95 -6.80
C ALA A 191 -3.80 9.11 -7.81
N LEU A 192 -4.32 8.89 -9.03
CA LEU A 192 -4.36 9.91 -10.08
C LEU A 192 -5.21 11.12 -9.65
N THR A 193 -6.38 10.89 -9.07
CA THR A 193 -7.30 11.97 -8.66
C THR A 193 -6.65 12.89 -7.61
N LEU A 194 -5.85 12.33 -6.71
CA LEU A 194 -5.15 13.11 -5.68
C LEU A 194 -4.00 13.93 -6.26
N VAL A 195 -3.22 13.36 -7.18
CA VAL A 195 -2.01 13.97 -7.72
C VAL A 195 -2.32 15.01 -8.82
N PHE A 196 -3.37 14.77 -9.60
CA PHE A 196 -3.69 15.55 -10.80
C PHE A 196 -3.84 17.07 -10.58
N PRO A 197 -4.53 17.56 -9.53
CA PRO A 197 -4.71 19.01 -9.31
C PRO A 197 -3.39 19.76 -9.11
N LEU A 198 -2.43 19.14 -8.41
CA LEU A 198 -1.12 19.72 -8.14
C LEU A 198 -0.28 19.82 -9.41
N ILE A 199 -0.27 18.76 -10.23
CA ILE A 199 0.45 18.74 -11.51
C ILE A 199 -0.09 19.79 -12.47
N VAL A 200 -1.42 19.87 -12.63
CA VAL A 200 -2.05 20.85 -13.54
C VAL A 200 -1.70 22.27 -13.15
N ALA A 201 -1.72 22.58 -11.85
CA ALA A 201 -1.45 23.92 -11.37
C ALA A 201 0.04 24.32 -11.53
N MET A 202 0.97 23.37 -11.34
CA MET A 202 2.39 23.61 -11.68
C MET A 202 2.61 23.79 -13.19
N LEU A 203 1.96 22.98 -14.03
CA LEU A 203 2.05 23.10 -15.48
C LEU A 203 1.58 24.48 -15.96
N LEU A 204 0.49 25.01 -15.39
CA LEU A 204 0.04 26.37 -15.68
C LEU A 204 1.06 27.43 -15.28
N SER A 205 1.75 27.25 -14.15
CA SER A 205 2.82 28.16 -13.73
C SER A 205 4.00 28.17 -14.70
N ASP A 206 4.36 27.01 -15.26
CA ASP A 206 5.40 26.90 -16.29
C ASP A 206 5.03 27.64 -17.57
N ILE A 207 3.77 27.52 -18.00
CA ILE A 207 3.26 28.24 -19.17
C ILE A 207 3.36 29.76 -18.95
N VAL A 208 2.90 30.26 -17.80
CA VAL A 208 2.95 31.70 -17.48
C VAL A 208 4.39 32.21 -17.46
N LEU A 209 5.32 31.46 -16.86
CA LEU A 209 6.74 31.82 -16.81
C LEU A 209 7.38 31.79 -18.20
N ALA A 210 7.01 30.84 -19.06
CA ALA A 210 7.49 30.77 -20.44
C ALA A 210 7.03 31.99 -21.27
N PHE A 211 5.80 32.46 -21.09
CA PHE A 211 5.32 33.70 -21.70
C PHE A 211 6.09 34.92 -21.17
N LEU A 212 6.33 34.99 -19.86
CA LEU A 212 7.05 36.09 -19.24
C LEU A 212 8.51 36.15 -19.72
N ALA A 213 9.15 35.00 -19.91
CA ALA A 213 10.50 34.88 -20.46
C ALA A 213 10.61 35.48 -21.87
N ARG A 214 9.58 35.29 -22.70
CA ARG A 214 9.52 35.89 -24.03
C ARG A 214 9.18 37.37 -24.00
N ALA A 215 8.37 37.82 -23.05
CA ALA A 215 7.93 39.21 -22.93
C ALA A 215 9.02 40.15 -22.41
N SER A 216 9.89 39.67 -21.50
CA SER A 216 10.99 40.47 -20.94
C SER A 216 12.29 39.67 -20.86
N PRO A 217 13.15 39.76 -21.89
CA PRO A 217 14.43 39.03 -21.92
C PRO A 217 15.47 39.59 -20.93
N HIS A 218 15.23 40.76 -20.35
CA HIS A 218 16.12 41.38 -19.35
C HIS A 218 15.98 40.76 -17.96
N LEU A 219 14.93 39.99 -17.69
CA LEU A 219 14.73 39.34 -16.40
C LEU A 219 15.47 38.01 -16.34
N ASN A 220 16.09 37.71 -15.19
CA ASN A 220 16.58 36.37 -14.90
C ASN A 220 15.39 35.46 -14.57
N VAL A 221 14.79 34.90 -15.63
CA VAL A 221 13.61 34.02 -15.56
C VAL A 221 13.88 32.81 -14.67
N PHE A 222 15.11 32.29 -14.64
CA PHE A 222 15.45 31.14 -13.82
C PHE A 222 15.29 31.46 -12.33
N ALA A 223 15.92 32.53 -11.84
CA ALA A 223 15.79 32.95 -10.44
C ALA A 223 14.34 33.33 -10.10
N LEU A 224 13.64 33.99 -11.01
CA LEU A 224 12.24 34.36 -10.83
C LEU A 224 11.31 33.13 -10.77
N SER A 225 11.58 32.10 -11.57
CA SER A 225 10.78 30.88 -11.61
C SER A 225 10.79 30.15 -10.27
N LEU A 226 11.94 30.10 -9.59
CA LEU A 226 12.07 29.47 -8.28
C LEU A 226 11.15 30.13 -7.24
N VAL A 227 11.19 31.47 -7.18
CA VAL A 227 10.38 32.27 -6.24
C VAL A 227 8.89 32.17 -6.56
N VAL A 228 8.52 32.35 -7.83
CA VAL A 228 7.12 32.33 -8.27
C VAL A 228 6.50 30.95 -8.07
N LYS A 229 7.19 29.87 -8.47
CA LYS A 229 6.68 28.50 -8.31
C LYS A 229 6.50 28.13 -6.85
N THR A 230 7.43 28.54 -5.99
CA THR A 230 7.30 28.30 -4.54
C THR A 230 6.08 29.01 -3.95
N LEU A 231 5.83 30.25 -4.37
CA LEU A 231 4.65 31.03 -3.93
C LEU A 231 3.35 30.39 -4.43
N VAL A 232 3.28 30.07 -5.72
CA VAL A 232 2.15 29.39 -6.35
C VAL A 232 1.87 28.06 -5.66
N PHE A 233 2.90 27.25 -5.43
CA PHE A 233 2.81 26.00 -4.69
C PHE A 233 2.21 26.22 -3.30
N SER A 234 2.73 27.15 -2.50
CA SER A 234 2.21 27.39 -1.15
C SER A 234 0.72 27.75 -1.15
N LEU A 235 0.26 28.53 -2.13
CA LEU A 235 -1.12 28.97 -2.22
C LEU A 235 -2.04 27.81 -2.65
N ILE A 236 -1.62 27.05 -3.66
CA ILE A 236 -2.36 25.86 -4.11
C ILE A 236 -2.41 24.83 -3.00
N PHE A 237 -1.35 24.66 -2.23
CA PHE A 237 -1.27 23.66 -1.18
C PHE A 237 -2.29 23.91 -0.05
N VAL A 238 -2.52 25.18 0.29
CA VAL A 238 -3.56 25.58 1.25
C VAL A 238 -4.97 25.27 0.70
N LEU A 239 -5.21 25.49 -0.59
CA LEU A 239 -6.48 25.12 -1.21
C LEU A 239 -6.64 23.60 -1.33
N TYR A 240 -5.55 22.90 -1.61
CA TYR A 240 -5.49 21.45 -1.71
C TYR A 240 -5.78 20.78 -0.37
N SER A 241 -5.32 21.33 0.74
CA SER A 241 -5.66 20.80 2.07
C SER A 241 -7.17 20.85 2.36
N ALA A 242 -7.85 21.92 1.93
CA ALA A 242 -9.31 22.01 2.02
C ALA A 242 -10.02 20.97 1.11
N PHE A 243 -9.49 20.75 -0.10
CA PHE A 243 -9.98 19.69 -0.99
C PHE A 243 -9.81 18.30 -0.38
N LEU A 244 -8.65 18.01 0.22
CA LEU A 244 -8.39 16.74 0.91
C LEU A 244 -9.34 16.50 2.08
N LEU A 245 -9.62 17.54 2.88
CA LEU A 245 -10.60 17.44 3.97
C LEU A 245 -12.01 17.14 3.46
N PHE A 246 -12.42 17.74 2.34
CA PHE A 246 -13.72 17.45 1.72
C PHE A 246 -13.77 16.04 1.14
N TYR A 247 -12.70 15.60 0.44
CA TYR A 247 -12.56 14.26 -0.09
C TYR A 247 -12.66 13.21 1.02
N MET A 248 -11.91 13.42 2.11
CA MET A 248 -11.89 12.53 3.26
C MET A 248 -13.25 12.51 3.99
N ASN A 249 -13.93 13.64 4.16
CA ASN A 249 -15.28 13.68 4.76
C ASN A 249 -16.32 12.94 3.91
N ARG A 250 -16.21 13.01 2.58
CA ARG A 250 -17.13 12.31 1.68
C ARG A 250 -16.96 10.79 1.76
N ASP A 251 -15.73 10.30 1.82
CA ASP A 251 -15.44 8.85 1.95
C ASP A 251 -15.63 8.34 3.39
N LEU A 252 -15.37 9.15 4.42
CA LEU A 252 -15.75 8.85 5.82
C LEU A 252 -17.27 8.76 6.00
N GLY A 253 -18.04 9.54 5.23
CA GLY A 253 -19.50 9.41 5.16
C GLY A 253 -19.94 8.00 4.75
N PHE A 254 -19.23 7.39 3.79
CA PHE A 254 -19.50 6.03 3.33
C PHE A 254 -19.25 4.98 4.43
N LEU A 255 -18.23 5.15 5.28
CA LEU A 255 -18.01 4.27 6.43
C LEU A 255 -19.05 4.44 7.53
N ASN A 256 -19.52 5.66 7.81
CA ASN A 256 -20.65 5.85 8.72
C ASN A 256 -21.93 5.20 8.18
N GLU A 257 -22.14 5.22 6.85
CA GLU A 257 -23.22 4.49 6.19
C GLU A 257 -23.01 2.96 6.29
N ALA A 258 -21.80 2.46 6.08
CA ALA A 258 -21.47 1.03 6.14
C ALA A 258 -21.56 0.48 7.57
N VAL A 259 -21.08 1.23 8.58
CA VAL A 259 -21.22 0.90 10.01
C VAL A 259 -22.69 0.89 10.41
N ARG A 260 -23.51 1.85 9.94
CA ARG A 260 -24.97 1.82 10.14
C ARG A 260 -25.63 0.61 9.47
N GLN A 261 -25.15 0.18 8.31
CA GLN A 261 -25.68 -1.01 7.63
C GLN A 261 -25.29 -2.29 8.37
N ILE A 262 -24.08 -2.37 8.92
CA ILE A 262 -23.63 -3.50 9.75
C ILE A 262 -24.39 -3.51 11.09
N GLU A 263 -24.63 -2.38 11.74
CA GLU A 263 -25.52 -2.28 12.92
C GLU A 263 -26.96 -2.68 12.58
N ALA A 264 -27.48 -2.26 11.42
CA ALA A 264 -28.82 -2.64 10.98
C ALA A 264 -28.96 -4.14 10.67
N LEU A 265 -27.88 -4.80 10.25
CA LEU A 265 -27.82 -6.25 10.07
C LEU A 265 -27.59 -7.00 11.39
N SER A 266 -26.79 -6.43 12.30
CA SER A 266 -26.51 -6.96 13.64
C SER A 266 -27.77 -6.95 14.53
N CYS A 267 -28.65 -5.97 14.39
CA CYS A 267 -29.90 -5.87 15.15
C CYS A 267 -31.05 -6.76 14.63
N ARG A 268 -30.88 -7.57 13.58
CA ARG A 268 -31.94 -8.48 13.09
C ARG A 268 -31.94 -9.87 13.76
N GLY A 269 -31.15 -10.07 14.81
CA GLY A 269 -31.03 -11.33 15.53
C GLY A 269 -31.02 -11.25 17.07
N CYS A 270 -31.48 -10.16 17.68
CA CYS A 270 -31.80 -10.09 19.11
C CYS A 270 -33.32 -10.14 19.33
#